data_AF-A0A0F9QQ54-F1
#
_entry.id   AF-A0A0F9QQ54-F1
#
_cell.length_a   1.000
_cell.length_b   1.000
_cell.length_c   1.000
_cell.angle_alpha   90.00
_cell.angle_beta   90.00
_cell.angle_gamma   90.00
#
_symmetry.space_group_name_H-M   'P 1'
#
loop_
_entity.id
_entity.type
_entity.pdbx_description
1 polymer ?
#
loop_
_entity_poly.entity_id
_entity_poly.type
_entity_poly.pdbx_seq_one_letter_code
_entity_poly.pdbx_strand_id
1 'polypeptide(L)'
;EESRFLSHDMKQLMLEREVLLCDGDRAEIYGRTVIPPKTYQEMRARFDNLGNKPLGQMLFDDPTLKRGPIEVARLGPSQWLFQLAIQMMLDEPTELWARRSCFYLNNKPLMVTEIFLPSKKWNSK
;
A
#
# COMPACT_ATOMS: atom_id res chain seq x y z
N GLU A 1 -11.80 7.04 -4.16
CA GLU A 1 -12.08 6.12 -3.03
C GLU A 1 -11.20 6.39 -1.82
N GLU A 2 -9.90 6.61 -1.98
CA GLU A 2 -8.95 6.81 -0.87
C GLU A 2 -9.17 8.12 -0.09
N SER A 3 -9.63 9.16 -0.78
CA SER A 3 -9.95 10.47 -0.19
C SER A 3 -11.10 10.46 0.81
N ARG A 4 -12.04 9.52 0.67
CA ARG A 4 -13.15 9.36 1.62
C ARG A 4 -12.67 8.85 2.98
N PHE A 5 -11.60 8.06 3.01
CA PHE A 5 -11.07 7.47 4.24
C PHE A 5 -10.16 8.42 5.03
N LEU A 6 -9.52 9.38 4.35
CA LEU A 6 -8.54 10.27 4.96
C LEU A 6 -9.09 11.63 5.39
N SER A 7 -10.41 11.86 5.21
CA SER A 7 -11.12 13.08 5.62
C SER A 7 -10.39 14.37 5.24
N HIS A 8 -9.71 14.38 4.08
CA HIS A 8 -8.97 15.53 3.58
C HIS A 8 -9.29 15.78 2.11
N ASP A 9 -9.32 17.08 1.78
CA ASP A 9 -9.48 17.59 0.44
C ASP A 9 -8.32 17.10 -0.44
N MET A 10 -8.61 16.43 -1.56
CA MET A 10 -7.63 15.80 -2.46
C MET A 10 -6.64 16.78 -3.12
N LYS A 11 -6.75 18.07 -2.81
CA LYS A 11 -5.91 19.15 -3.34
C LYS A 11 -4.62 19.35 -2.55
N GLN A 12 -4.43 18.70 -1.41
CA GLN A 12 -3.13 18.70 -0.72
C GLN A 12 -2.32 17.48 -1.15
N LEU A 13 -1.14 17.74 -1.71
CA LEU A 13 -0.15 16.76 -2.16
C LEU A 13 0.01 15.62 -1.15
N MET A 14 -0.70 14.51 -1.36
CA MET A 14 -0.53 13.28 -0.57
C MET A 14 0.81 12.67 -0.97
N LEU A 15 1.63 12.29 0.01
CA LEU A 15 2.84 11.54 -0.29
C LEU A 15 2.42 10.10 -0.61
N GLU A 16 2.79 9.64 -1.80
CA GLU A 16 2.58 8.26 -2.22
C GLU A 16 3.91 7.51 -2.20
N ARG A 17 3.88 6.29 -1.65
CA ARG A 17 5.02 5.39 -1.67
C ARG A 17 4.61 4.06 -2.26
N GLU A 18 5.37 3.61 -3.24
CA GLU A 18 5.16 2.35 -3.95
C GLU A 18 6.37 1.45 -3.75
N VAL A 19 6.11 0.18 -3.47
CA VAL A 19 7.14 -0.83 -3.24
C VAL A 19 6.74 -2.16 -3.87
N LEU A 20 7.72 -2.92 -4.30
CA LEU A 20 7.57 -4.32 -4.65
C LEU A 20 8.14 -5.16 -3.51
N LEU A 21 7.32 -6.05 -2.94
CA LEU A 21 7.82 -7.08 -2.04
C LEU A 21 8.12 -8.31 -2.88
N CYS A 22 9.40 -8.67 -2.91
CA CYS A 22 9.89 -9.76 -3.73
C CYS A 22 10.26 -10.99 -2.88
N ASP A 23 10.06 -12.16 -3.46
CA ASP A 23 10.62 -13.43 -3.02
C ASP A 23 11.73 -13.83 -4.00
N GLY A 24 12.97 -13.52 -3.64
CA GLY A 24 14.10 -13.51 -4.59
C GLY A 24 13.88 -12.40 -5.63
N ASP A 25 14.02 -12.75 -6.91
CA ASP A 25 13.86 -11.80 -8.03
C ASP A 25 12.40 -11.63 -8.49
N ARG A 26 11.44 -12.32 -7.84
CA ARG A 26 10.03 -12.32 -8.24
C ARG A 26 9.23 -11.39 -7.34
N ALA A 27 8.54 -10.42 -7.93
CA ALA A 27 7.58 -9.60 -7.21
C ALA A 27 6.33 -10.42 -6.84
N GLU A 28 5.95 -10.38 -5.56
CA GLU A 28 4.79 -11.09 -5.01
C GLU A 28 3.67 -10.11 -4.63
N ILE A 29 4.04 -8.95 -4.10
CA ILE A 29 3.07 -7.95 -3.65
C ILE A 29 3.51 -6.58 -4.17
N TYR A 30 2.58 -5.89 -4.82
CA TYR A 30 2.67 -4.46 -5.06
C TYR A 30 2.05 -3.73 -3.86
N GLY A 31 2.88 -3.02 -3.10
CA GLY A 31 2.46 -2.24 -1.95
C GLY A 31 2.38 -0.76 -2.29
N ARG A 32 1.22 -0.14 -2.08
CA ARG A 32 1.04 1.31 -2.19
C ARG A 32 0.60 1.88 -0.85
N THR A 33 1.26 2.95 -0.44
CA THR A 33 0.92 3.69 0.78
C THR A 33 0.58 5.12 0.44
N VAL A 34 -0.55 5.59 0.95
CA VAL A 34 -0.97 7.00 0.87
C VAL A 34 -0.81 7.62 2.25
N ILE A 35 0.03 8.64 2.33
CA ILE A 35 0.35 9.35 3.58
C ILE A 35 -0.19 10.77 3.48
N PRO A 36 -1.19 11.14 4.30
CA PRO A 36 -1.66 12.51 4.40
C PRO A 36 -0.53 13.48 4.74
N PRO A 37 -0.54 14.71 4.20
CA PRO A 37 0.50 15.72 4.46
C PRO A 37 0.77 15.93 5.95
N LYS A 38 -0.27 15.97 6.79
CA LYS A 38 -0.14 16.13 8.24
C LYS A 38 0.59 14.96 8.89
N THR A 39 0.23 13.72 8.52
CA THR A 39 0.92 12.51 8.98
C THR A 39 2.38 12.51 8.55
N TYR A 40 2.65 12.90 7.29
CA TYR A 40 4.00 13.00 6.77
C TYR A 40 4.83 14.05 7.51
N GLN A 41 4.30 15.27 7.72
CA GLN A 41 5.02 16.35 8.38
C GLN A 41 5.43 15.98 9.82
N GLU A 42 4.54 15.35 10.58
CA GLU A 42 4.82 14.93 11.96
C GLU A 42 5.81 13.77 12.04
N MET A 43 5.86 12.92 11.01
CA MET A 43 6.71 11.73 10.97
C MET A 43 7.81 11.82 9.90
N ARG A 44 8.14 13.03 9.47
CA ARG A 44 8.98 13.28 8.29
C ARG A 44 10.32 12.55 8.37
N ALA A 45 11.00 12.66 9.51
CA ALA A 45 12.27 11.99 9.74
C ALA A 45 12.16 10.46 9.59
N ARG A 46 11.03 9.85 9.92
CA ARG A 46 10.86 8.39 9.78
C ARG A 46 10.59 7.99 8.33
N PHE A 47 9.74 8.73 7.63
CA PHE A 47 9.45 8.48 6.22
C PHE A 47 10.67 8.76 5.32
N ASP A 48 11.40 9.85 5.57
CA ASP A 48 12.62 10.21 4.85
C ASP A 48 13.73 9.16 5.04
N ASN A 49 13.82 8.54 6.23
CA ASN A 49 14.80 7.50 6.54
C ASN A 49 14.35 6.08 6.15
N LEU A 50 13.19 5.90 5.54
CA LEU A 50 12.68 4.57 5.20
C LEU A 50 13.50 3.92 4.08
N GLY A 51 14.07 4.71 3.16
CA GLY A 51 14.91 4.21 2.06
C GLY A 51 14.22 3.08 1.29
N ASN A 52 14.90 1.93 1.17
CA ASN A 52 14.36 0.70 0.54
C ASN A 52 13.71 -0.27 1.55
N LYS A 53 13.51 0.13 2.81
CA LYS A 53 12.88 -0.75 3.80
C LYS A 53 11.37 -0.85 3.55
N PRO A 54 10.76 -2.02 3.80
CA PRO A 54 9.32 -2.15 3.79
C PRO A 54 8.70 -1.23 4.83
N LEU A 55 7.60 -0.56 4.47
CA LEU A 55 6.85 0.27 5.41
C LEU A 55 6.43 -0.52 6.67
N GLY A 56 6.06 -1.80 6.48
CA GLY A 56 5.66 -2.69 7.57
C GLY A 56 6.66 -2.69 8.73
N GLN A 57 7.97 -2.70 8.45
CA GLN A 57 8.98 -2.68 9.51
C GLN A 57 8.89 -1.40 10.36
N MET A 58 8.80 -0.23 9.71
CA MET A 58 8.62 1.05 10.41
C MET A 58 7.30 1.11 11.18
N LEU A 59 6.23 0.49 10.68
CA LEU A 59 4.94 0.44 11.36
C LEU A 59 5.01 -0.42 12.62
N PHE A 60 5.57 -1.63 12.53
CA PHE A 60 5.58 -2.59 13.63
C PHE A 60 6.53 -2.21 14.77
N ASP A 61 7.54 -1.38 14.50
CA ASP A 61 8.44 -0.86 15.53
C ASP A 61 7.81 0.27 16.38
N ASP A 62 6.62 0.78 15.99
CA ASP A 62 5.93 1.83 16.74
C ASP A 62 4.85 1.26 17.68
N PRO A 63 4.96 1.42 19.01
CA PRO A 63 4.00 0.88 19.98
C PRO A 63 2.64 1.57 19.93
N THR A 64 2.52 2.72 19.27
CA THR A 64 1.26 3.46 19.11
C THR A 64 0.47 3.02 17.89
N LEU A 65 1.02 2.10 17.09
CA LEU A 65 0.38 1.58 15.90
C LEU A 65 -0.98 0.98 16.23
N LYS A 66 -2.01 1.51 15.59
CA LYS A 66 -3.34 0.89 15.54
C LYS A 66 -3.69 0.59 14.10
N ARG A 67 -4.27 -0.57 13.86
CA ARG A 67 -4.79 -0.96 12.55
C ARG A 67 -6.32 -0.93 12.57
N GLY A 68 -6.90 -0.29 11.57
CA GLY A 68 -8.33 -0.34 11.30
C GLY A 68 -8.76 -1.70 10.71
N PRO A 69 -10.01 -1.81 10.27
CA PRO A 69 -10.48 -2.97 9.54
C PRO A 69 -9.67 -3.23 8.27
N ILE A 70 -9.63 -4.49 7.85
CA ILE A 70 -9.09 -4.87 6.54
C ILE A 70 -10.27 -4.94 5.57
N GLU A 71 -10.11 -4.27 4.44
CA GLU A 71 -11.03 -4.37 3.30
C GLU A 71 -10.34 -5.20 2.22
N VAL A 72 -11.07 -6.14 1.62
CA VAL A 72 -10.58 -7.01 0.55
C VAL A 72 -11.37 -6.70 -0.72
N ALA A 73 -10.67 -6.64 -1.85
CA ALA A 73 -11.26 -6.39 -3.15
C ALA A 73 -10.62 -7.28 -4.21
N ARG A 74 -11.38 -7.52 -5.28
CA ARG A 74 -10.87 -8.11 -6.52
C ARG A 74 -10.79 -7.00 -7.55
N LEU A 75 -9.60 -6.80 -8.11
CA LEU A 75 -9.31 -5.78 -9.09
C LEU A 75 -9.32 -6.41 -10.49
N GLY A 76 -9.95 -5.75 -11.46
CA GLY A 76 -9.94 -6.12 -12.87
C GLY A 76 -9.41 -5.01 -13.77
N PRO A 77 -9.27 -5.27 -15.08
CA PRO A 77 -8.55 -4.40 -16.02
C PRO A 77 -9.10 -2.97 -16.16
N SER A 78 -10.37 -2.73 -15.85
CA SER A 78 -10.96 -1.39 -15.91
C SER A 78 -10.61 -0.50 -14.71
N GLN A 79 -9.99 -1.05 -13.66
CA GLN A 79 -9.65 -0.31 -12.45
C GLN A 79 -8.23 0.26 -12.54
N TRP A 80 -8.06 1.55 -12.25
CA TRP A 80 -6.75 2.22 -12.33
C TRP A 80 -5.68 1.54 -11.47
N LEU A 81 -6.06 1.04 -10.29
CA LEU A 81 -5.14 0.39 -9.35
C LEU A 81 -4.65 -0.96 -9.89
N PHE A 82 -5.47 -1.64 -10.69
CA PHE A 82 -5.05 -2.83 -11.42
C PHE A 82 -3.97 -2.47 -12.45
N GLN A 83 -4.24 -1.47 -13.29
CA GLN A 83 -3.31 -1.02 -14.34
C GLN A 83 -1.96 -0.58 -13.76
N LEU A 84 -1.99 0.13 -12.63
CA LEU A 84 -0.79 0.55 -11.91
C LEU A 84 0.04 -0.65 -11.42
N ALA A 85 -0.61 -1.66 -10.84
CA ALA A 85 0.07 -2.83 -10.27
C ALA A 85 0.76 -3.71 -11.32
N ILE A 86 0.22 -3.78 -12.53
CA ILE A 86 0.72 -4.61 -13.62
C ILE A 86 1.67 -3.87 -14.57
N GLN A 87 1.94 -2.58 -14.36
CA GLN A 87 2.68 -1.73 -15.32
C GLN A 87 4.07 -2.28 -15.67
N MET A 88 4.70 -3.00 -14.73
CA MET A 88 6.04 -3.59 -14.90
C MET A 88 6.00 -5.10 -15.15
N MET A 89 4.82 -5.68 -15.34
CA MET A 89 4.62 -7.10 -15.59
C MET A 89 4.66 -7.41 -17.08
N LEU A 90 5.17 -8.58 -17.43
CA LEU A 90 5.16 -9.10 -18.80
C LEU A 90 3.87 -9.85 -19.12
N ASP A 91 3.32 -10.55 -18.13
CA ASP A 91 2.06 -11.27 -18.23
C ASP A 91 0.93 -10.43 -17.64
N GLU A 92 -0.14 -10.21 -18.40
CA GLU A 92 -1.32 -9.49 -17.94
C GLU A 92 -2.33 -10.46 -17.31
N PRO A 93 -2.50 -10.45 -15.97
CA PRO A 93 -3.55 -11.24 -15.34
C PRO A 93 -4.94 -10.74 -15.76
N THR A 94 -5.97 -11.55 -15.53
CA THR A 94 -7.37 -11.10 -15.72
C THR A 94 -7.94 -10.44 -14.46
N GLU A 95 -7.36 -10.74 -13.30
CA GLU A 95 -7.75 -10.18 -12.01
C GLU A 95 -6.61 -10.24 -11.00
N LEU A 96 -6.67 -9.35 -10.00
CA LEU A 96 -5.75 -9.33 -8.86
C LEU A 96 -6.55 -9.25 -7.56
N TRP A 97 -6.10 -9.97 -6.53
CA TRP A 97 -6.62 -9.73 -5.19
C TRP A 97 -5.90 -8.54 -4.58
N ALA A 98 -6.64 -7.70 -3.87
CA ALA A 98 -6.09 -6.59 -3.12
C ALA A 98 -6.70 -6.55 -1.73
N ARG A 99 -5.93 -6.05 -0.77
CA ARG A 99 -6.44 -5.67 0.53
C ARG A 99 -5.94 -4.28 0.90
N ARG A 100 -6.72 -3.55 1.68
CA ARG A 100 -6.28 -2.28 2.25
C ARG A 100 -6.70 -2.14 3.70
N SER A 101 -5.95 -1.34 4.44
CA SER A 101 -6.30 -0.98 5.80
C SER A 101 -5.77 0.41 6.13
N CYS A 102 -6.54 1.16 6.90
CA CYS A 102 -6.09 2.41 7.50
C CYS A 102 -5.28 2.09 8.76
N PHE A 103 -4.05 2.57 8.81
CA PHE A 103 -3.19 2.51 9.97
C PHE A 103 -3.12 3.88 10.65
N TYR A 104 -2.94 3.87 11.96
CA TYR A 104 -2.84 5.06 12.78
C TYR A 104 -1.56 5.00 13.60
N LEU A 105 -0.65 5.94 13.37
CA LEU A 105 0.57 6.16 14.16
C LEU A 105 0.37 7.42 14.98
N ASN A 106 0.42 7.36 16.31
CA ASN A 106 0.07 8.51 17.16
C ASN A 106 -1.28 9.17 16.78
N ASN A 107 -2.29 8.35 16.47
CA ASN A 107 -3.60 8.77 15.94
C ASN A 107 -3.57 9.50 14.58
N LYS A 108 -2.47 9.42 13.82
CA LYS A 108 -2.33 10.00 12.48
C LYS A 108 -2.56 8.93 11.43
N PRO A 109 -3.53 9.12 10.51
CA PRO A 109 -3.91 8.08 9.57
C PRO A 109 -2.90 7.97 8.42
N LEU A 110 -2.75 6.77 7.90
CA LEU A 110 -2.16 6.47 6.59
C LEU A 110 -2.87 5.24 6.03
N MET A 111 -2.99 5.14 4.70
CA MET A 111 -3.61 3.99 4.05
C MET A 111 -2.54 3.10 3.46
N VAL A 112 -2.59 1.80 3.76
CA VAL A 112 -1.75 0.79 3.10
C VAL A 112 -2.65 -0.08 2.24
N THR A 113 -2.28 -0.23 0.98
CA THR A 113 -2.91 -1.12 0.01
C THR A 113 -1.88 -2.12 -0.47
N GLU A 114 -2.22 -3.40 -0.41
CA GLU A 114 -1.40 -4.51 -0.89
C GLU A 114 -2.16 -5.22 -2.01
N ILE A 115 -1.51 -5.39 -3.15
CA ILE A 115 -2.06 -6.07 -4.32
C ILE A 115 -1.22 -7.32 -4.55
N PHE A 116 -1.87 -8.48 -4.50
CA PHE A 116 -1.23 -9.77 -4.64
C PHE A 116 -1.04 -10.08 -6.12
N LEU A 117 0.22 -10.12 -6.54
CA LEU A 117 0.59 -10.39 -7.92
C LEU A 117 0.49 -11.91 -8.20
N PRO A 118 0.29 -12.31 -9.46
CA PRO A 118 0.26 -13.71 -9.85
C PRO A 118 1.54 -14.42 -9.42
N SER A 119 1.39 -15.40 -8.54
CA SER A 119 2.50 -16.21 -8.03
C SER A 119 2.17 -17.69 -8.18
N LYS A 120 3.16 -18.47 -8.62
CA LYS A 120 3.03 -19.94 -8.69
C LYS A 120 2.73 -20.56 -7.33
N LYS A 121 3.06 -19.87 -6.22
CA LYS A 121 2.78 -20.33 -4.85
C LYS A 121 1.29 -20.30 -4.49
N TRP A 122 0.54 -19.32 -4.99
CA TRP A 122 -0.89 -19.16 -4.73
C TRP A 122 -1.75 -20.15 -5.55
N ASN A 123 -1.24 -20.63 -6.68
CA ASN A 123 -1.97 -21.50 -7.61
C ASN A 123 -1.89 -23.00 -7.26
N SER A 124 -1.48 -23.36 -6.04
CA SER A 124 -1.49 -24.76 -5.60
C SER A 124 -2.85 -25.13 -5.01
N LYS A 125 -3.74 -25.59 -5.90
CA LYS A 125 -4.83 -26.51 -5.56
C LYS A 125 -4.61 -27.84 -6.28
#